data_AF-A0A7Y3URK3-F1
#
_entry.id   AF-A0A7Y3URK3-F1
#
_cell.length_a   1.000
_cell.length_b   1.000
_cell.length_c   1.000
_cell.angle_alpha   90.00
_cell.angle_beta   90.00
_cell.angle_gamma   90.00
#
_symmetry.space_group_name_H-M   'P 1'
#
loop_
_entity.id
_entity.type
_entity.pdbx_description
1 polymer ?
#
loop_
_entity_poly.entity_id
_entity_poly.type
_entity_poly.pdbx_seq_one_letter_code
_entity_poly.pdbx_strand_id
1 'polypeptide(L)'
;MLIIQTQLSKTSISLIPEGSSFVTNFKHPFIGYDGRYYGYAWSDSLAADMASLFETSTRGFLNPEIGLRLRKEVYEMGASRDVTESVRGFLGRNSNHSAFNRKLGI
;
A
#
# COMPACT_ATOMS: atom_id res chain seq x y z
N MET A 1 10.19 4.22 26.37
CA MET A 1 8.81 3.69 26.51
C MET A 1 7.75 4.79 26.67
N LEU A 2 8.03 5.87 27.43
CA LEU A 2 7.08 6.98 27.67
C LEU A 2 6.75 7.83 26.42
N ILE A 3 7.71 8.03 25.52
CA ILE A 3 7.55 8.94 24.36
C ILE A 3 6.57 8.39 23.30
N ILE A 4 6.47 7.07 23.18
CA ILE A 4 5.58 6.41 22.20
C ILE A 4 4.10 6.52 22.63
N GLN A 5 3.83 6.40 23.94
CA GLN A 5 2.48 6.58 24.49
C GLN A 5 1.94 8.00 24.27
N THR A 6 2.80 9.02 24.40
CA THR A 6 2.38 10.43 24.29
C THR A 6 2.03 10.87 22.86
N GLN A 7 2.55 10.18 21.83
CA GLN A 7 2.22 10.51 20.43
C GLN A 7 0.90 9.86 19.98
N LEU A 8 0.59 8.65 20.45
CA LEU A 8 -0.65 7.95 20.12
C LEU A 8 -1.89 8.65 20.69
N SER A 9 -1.78 9.33 21.83
CA SER A 9 -2.92 10.01 22.48
C SER A 9 -3.45 11.23 21.72
N LYS A 10 -2.68 11.82 20.80
CA LYS A 10 -3.08 13.03 20.07
C LYS A 10 -3.85 12.76 18.78
N THR A 11 -3.79 11.54 18.25
CA THR A 11 -4.36 11.21 16.92
C THR A 11 -5.13 9.90 16.88
N SER A 12 -5.10 9.08 17.94
CA SER A 12 -5.87 7.84 17.99
C SER A 12 -7.06 7.96 18.97
N ILE A 13 -8.25 7.64 18.47
CA ILE A 13 -9.48 7.51 19.28
C ILE A 13 -9.42 6.28 20.21
N SER A 14 -8.38 5.45 20.07
CA SER A 14 -8.18 4.27 20.90
C SER A 14 -7.44 4.66 22.19
N LEU A 15 -8.19 5.17 23.17
CA LEU A 15 -7.76 5.12 24.57
C LEU A 15 -7.52 3.65 24.90
N ILE A 16 -6.26 3.20 24.92
CA ILE A 16 -5.89 1.86 25.41
C ILE A 16 -6.01 1.93 26.93
N PRO A 17 -7.05 1.35 27.57
CA PRO A 17 -7.22 1.47 29.01
C PRO A 17 -6.01 0.89 29.74
N GLU A 18 -5.68 1.47 30.90
CA GLU A 18 -4.59 0.95 31.73
C GLU A 18 -4.86 -0.52 32.09
N GLY A 19 -3.86 -1.37 31.96
CA GLY A 19 -4.00 -2.83 32.14
C GLY A 19 -4.56 -3.60 30.93
N SER A 20 -4.89 -2.94 29.81
CA SER A 20 -5.27 -3.61 28.56
C SER A 20 -4.08 -3.90 27.64
N SER A 21 -4.26 -4.85 26.72
CA SER A 21 -3.29 -5.18 25.68
C SER A 21 -3.87 -4.91 24.29
N PHE A 22 -3.12 -4.18 23.46
CA PHE A 22 -3.50 -3.99 22.05
C PHE A 22 -3.54 -5.31 21.30
N VAL A 23 -2.58 -6.21 21.57
CA VAL A 23 -2.41 -7.46 20.84
C VAL A 23 -3.62 -8.37 20.99
N THR A 24 -4.30 -8.36 22.15
CA THR A 24 -5.52 -9.15 22.37
C THR A 24 -6.73 -8.62 21.60
N ASN A 25 -6.69 -7.36 21.15
CA ASN A 25 -7.71 -6.74 20.30
C ASN A 25 -7.31 -6.72 18.81
N PHE A 26 -6.07 -7.04 18.49
CA PHE A 26 -5.57 -7.06 17.13
C PHE A 26 -6.01 -8.35 16.41
N LYS A 27 -7.17 -8.26 15.74
CA LYS A 27 -7.84 -9.43 15.14
C LYS A 27 -7.19 -9.94 13.86
N HIS A 28 -6.48 -9.10 13.11
CA HIS A 28 -5.97 -9.43 11.77
C HIS A 28 -5.20 -10.78 11.69
N PRO A 29 -4.27 -11.10 12.61
CA PRO A 29 -3.58 -12.38 12.58
C PRO A 29 -4.52 -13.60 12.70
N PHE A 30 -5.68 -13.44 13.33
CA PHE A 30 -6.64 -14.52 13.58
C PHE A 30 -7.73 -14.64 12.50
N ILE A 31 -7.70 -13.77 11.48
CA ILE A 31 -8.64 -13.77 10.36
C ILE A 31 -7.94 -13.93 8.99
N GLY A 32 -6.77 -14.58 8.99
CA GLY A 32 -6.02 -14.90 7.76
C GLY A 32 -4.98 -13.86 7.33
N TYR A 33 -4.68 -12.87 8.18
CA TYR A 33 -3.58 -11.92 7.97
C TYR A 33 -2.36 -12.20 8.88
N ASP A 34 -2.24 -13.42 9.41
CA ASP A 34 -1.07 -13.85 10.18
C ASP A 34 0.20 -13.69 9.34
N GLY A 35 1.15 -12.90 9.84
CA GLY A 35 2.36 -12.54 9.11
C GLY A 35 2.15 -11.69 7.84
N ARG A 36 0.92 -11.26 7.52
CA ARG A 36 0.57 -10.59 6.25
C ARG A 36 0.02 -9.17 6.42
N TYR A 37 -0.12 -8.68 7.65
CA TYR A 37 -0.64 -7.33 7.90
C TYR A 37 0.20 -6.21 7.26
N TYR A 38 1.50 -6.42 7.08
CA TYR A 38 2.36 -5.48 6.34
C TYR A 38 1.94 -5.32 4.87
N GLY A 39 1.17 -6.29 4.34
CA GLY A 39 0.65 -6.30 2.98
C GLY A 39 -0.16 -5.05 2.63
N TYR A 40 -0.81 -4.42 3.61
CA TYR A 40 -1.49 -3.14 3.40
C TYR A 40 -0.51 -2.05 2.95
N ALA A 41 0.51 -1.75 3.75
CA ALA A 41 1.51 -0.72 3.44
C ALA A 41 2.31 -1.07 2.18
N TRP A 42 2.62 -2.36 1.99
CA TRP A 42 3.30 -2.84 0.80
C TRP A 42 2.47 -2.61 -0.48
N SER A 43 1.17 -2.97 -0.46
CA SER A 43 0.27 -2.72 -1.59
C SER A 43 0.09 -1.22 -1.87
N ASP A 44 0.03 -0.40 -0.82
CA ASP A 44 -0.14 1.05 -0.94
C ASP A 44 1.08 1.72 -1.59
N SER A 45 2.28 1.21 -1.27
CA SER A 45 3.52 1.66 -1.90
C SER A 45 3.58 1.31 -3.39
N LEU A 46 3.16 0.11 -3.77
CA LEU A 46 3.09 -0.29 -5.18
C LEU A 46 2.05 0.54 -5.93
N ALA A 47 0.87 0.74 -5.32
CA ALA A 47 -0.19 1.56 -5.91
C ALA A 47 0.24 3.00 -6.14
N ALA A 48 0.99 3.61 -5.22
CA ALA A 48 1.54 4.96 -5.38
C ALA A 48 2.52 5.04 -6.56
N ASP A 49 3.42 4.06 -6.72
CA ASP A 49 4.34 4.03 -7.85
C ASP A 49 3.61 3.83 -9.19
N MET A 50 2.59 2.97 -9.21
CA MET A 50 1.73 2.77 -10.37
C MET A 50 0.92 4.02 -10.74
N ALA A 51 0.39 4.73 -9.75
CA ALA A 51 -0.33 5.99 -9.94
C ALA A 51 0.56 7.07 -10.56
N SER A 52 1.86 7.09 -10.22
CA SER A 52 2.80 8.07 -10.77
C SER A 52 2.92 8.02 -12.31
N LEU A 53 2.66 6.86 -12.92
CA LEU A 53 2.65 6.71 -14.37
C LEU A 53 1.46 7.44 -15.01
N PHE A 54 0.31 7.47 -14.33
CA PHE A 54 -0.86 8.23 -14.74
C PHE A 54 -0.64 9.73 -14.51
N GLU A 55 -0.10 10.12 -13.35
CA GLU A 55 0.17 11.52 -13.01
C GLU A 55 1.12 12.22 -13.98
N THR A 56 2.10 11.48 -14.51
CA THR A 56 3.08 12.00 -15.50
C THR A 56 2.55 12.01 -16.93
N SER A 57 1.37 11.46 -17.17
CA SER A 57 0.73 11.42 -18.49
C SER A 57 0.06 12.74 -18.85
N THR A 58 0.10 13.13 -20.12
CA THR A 58 -0.63 14.31 -20.64
C THR A 58 -2.14 14.20 -20.51
N ARG A 59 -2.69 12.97 -20.44
CA ARG A 59 -4.12 12.70 -20.21
C ARG A 59 -4.43 12.33 -18.75
N GLY A 60 -3.43 12.39 -17.86
CA GLY A 60 -3.58 12.05 -16.45
C GLY A 60 -4.13 10.63 -16.23
N PHE A 61 -4.97 10.49 -15.19
CA PHE A 61 -5.69 9.27 -14.85
C PHE A 61 -6.70 8.80 -15.91
N LEU A 62 -7.04 9.63 -16.90
CA LEU A 62 -7.96 9.29 -17.98
C LEU A 62 -7.23 8.83 -19.26
N ASN A 63 -5.94 8.52 -19.18
CA ASN A 63 -5.18 7.98 -20.30
C ASN A 63 -5.63 6.53 -20.63
N PRO A 64 -6.28 6.27 -21.78
CA PRO A 64 -6.77 4.94 -22.11
C PRO A 64 -5.64 3.94 -22.44
N GLU A 65 -4.52 4.41 -22.98
CA GLU A 65 -3.38 3.56 -23.30
C GLU A 65 -2.73 2.99 -22.03
N ILE A 66 -2.53 3.82 -21.01
CA ILE A 66 -2.01 3.38 -19.69
C ILE A 66 -3.05 2.51 -18.98
N GLY A 67 -4.34 2.86 -19.04
CA GLY A 67 -5.42 2.03 -18.47
C GLY A 67 -5.49 0.64 -19.09
N LEU A 68 -5.33 0.52 -20.41
CA LEU A 68 -5.28 -0.78 -21.09
C LEU A 68 -4.05 -1.59 -20.69
N ARG A 69 -2.90 -0.95 -20.49
CA ARG A 69 -1.69 -1.61 -19.98
C ARG A 69 -1.89 -2.13 -18.56
N LEU A 70 -2.51 -1.34 -17.68
CA LEU A 70 -2.84 -1.76 -16.31
C LEU A 70 -3.73 -3.02 -16.33
N ARG A 71 -4.75 -3.02 -17.18
CA ARG A 71 -5.63 -4.18 -17.37
C ARG A 71 -4.84 -5.41 -17.81
N LYS A 72 -4.04 -5.32 -18.87
CA LYS A 72 -3.30 -6.46 -19.44
C LYS A 72 -2.25 -7.02 -18.49
N GLU A 73 -1.47 -6.14 -17.86
CA GLU A 73 -0.33 -6.58 -17.05
C GLU A 73 -0.71 -6.95 -15.61
N VAL A 74 -1.77 -6.38 -15.04
CA VAL A 74 -2.11 -6.61 -13.63
C VAL A 74 -3.43 -7.36 -13.48
N TYR A 75 -4.52 -6.84 -14.03
CA TYR A 75 -5.86 -7.40 -13.77
C TYR A 75 -6.14 -8.69 -14.53
N GLU A 76 -5.76 -8.78 -15.81
CA GLU A 76 -5.96 -9.98 -16.62
C GLU A 76 -5.06 -11.14 -16.16
N MET A 77 -3.86 -10.83 -15.65
CA MET A 77 -2.95 -11.85 -15.12
C MET A 77 -3.45 -12.42 -13.79
N GLY A 78 -4.06 -11.59 -12.93
CA GLY A 78 -4.50 -12.02 -11.60
C GLY A 78 -3.36 -12.71 -10.82
N ALA A 79 -3.64 -13.89 -10.27
CA ALA A 79 -2.66 -14.69 -9.53
C ALA A 79 -1.86 -15.68 -10.40
N SER A 80 -2.00 -15.64 -11.75
CA SER A 80 -1.28 -16.55 -12.65
C SER A 80 0.20 -16.20 -12.84
N ARG A 81 0.59 -14.97 -12.48
CA ARG A 81 1.96 -14.45 -12.49
C ARG A 81 2.24 -13.77 -11.17
N ASP A 82 3.50 -13.80 -10.74
CA ASP A 82 3.94 -13.06 -9.56
C ASP A 82 3.60 -11.56 -9.69
N VAL A 83 3.04 -10.98 -8.63
CA VAL A 83 2.54 -9.60 -8.68
C VAL A 83 3.67 -8.59 -8.89
N THR A 84 4.87 -8.85 -8.40
CA THR A 84 6.04 -7.99 -8.64
C THR A 84 6.44 -8.01 -10.12
N GLU A 85 6.34 -9.15 -10.80
CA GLU A 85 6.49 -9.22 -12.25
C GLU A 85 5.38 -8.48 -13.00
N SER A 86 4.13 -8.60 -12.54
CA SER A 86 3.00 -7.88 -13.11
C SER A 86 3.13 -6.36 -13.00
N VAL A 87 3.52 -5.87 -11.82
CA VAL A 87 3.79 -4.45 -11.59
C VAL A 87 4.99 -3.98 -12.42
N ARG A 88 6.06 -4.78 -12.51
CA ARG A 88 7.21 -4.47 -13.39
C ARG A 88 6.80 -4.40 -14.86
N GLY A 89 5.96 -5.31 -15.33
CA GLY A 89 5.39 -5.29 -16.68
C GLY A 89 4.58 -4.02 -16.95
N PHE A 90 3.78 -3.60 -15.98
CA PHE A 90 3.01 -2.34 -16.06
C PHE A 90 3.89 -1.08 -16.01
N LEU A 91 4.90 -1.01 -15.13
CA LEU A 91 5.77 0.16 -14.98
C LEU A 91 6.83 0.25 -16.08
N GLY A 92 7.24 -0.89 -16.66
CA GLY A 92 8.39 -0.97 -17.58
C GLY A 92 9.75 -0.85 -16.86
N ARG A 93 9.75 -0.84 -15.53
CA ARG A 93 10.91 -0.76 -14.65
C ARG A 93 10.59 -1.45 -13.33
N ASN A 94 11.61 -1.68 -12.51
CA ASN A 94 11.38 -2.10 -11.12
C ASN A 94 10.61 -1.00 -10.36
N SER A 95 9.78 -1.43 -9.42
CA SER A 95 9.07 -0.51 -8.54
C SER A 95 10.03 0.18 -7.57
N ASN A 96 9.69 1.39 -7.14
CA ASN A 96 10.42 2.11 -6.10
C ASN A 96 9.44 2.84 -5.16
N HIS A 97 9.97 3.41 -4.07
CA HIS A 97 9.16 4.08 -3.04
C HIS A 97 9.06 5.60 -3.21
N SER A 98 9.61 6.18 -4.27
CA SER A 98 9.68 7.65 -4.40
C SER A 98 8.30 8.29 -4.45
N ALA A 99 7.34 7.70 -5.17
CA ALA A 99 5.96 8.19 -5.20
C ALA A 99 5.25 8.02 -3.86
N PHE A 100 5.49 6.90 -3.18
CA PHE A 100 4.92 6.63 -1.86
C PHE A 100 5.46 7.60 -0.79
N ASN A 101 6.76 7.87 -0.80
CA ASN A 101 7.38 8.84 0.11
C ASN A 101 6.79 10.25 -0.07
N ARG A 102 6.63 10.71 -1.33
CA ARG A 102 5.92 11.97 -1.61
C ARG A 102 4.50 11.97 -1.07
N LYS A 103 3.75 10.87 -1.20
CA LYS A 103 2.40 10.71 -0.62
C LYS A 103 2.41 10.83 0.91
N LEU A 104 3.49 10.37 1.56
CA LEU A 104 3.68 10.47 3.02
C LEU A 104 4.25 11.83 3.47
N GLY A 105 4.70 12.69 2.56
CA GLY A 105 5.29 13.98 2.87
C GLY A 105 6.75 13.94 3.34
N ILE A 106 7.49 12.90 2.94
CA ILE A 106 8.93 12.69 3.23
C ILE A 106 9.74 12.58 1.94
#